data_AF-A0A526P3D8-F1
#
_entry.id   AF-A0A526P3D8-F1
#
_cell.length_a   1.000
_cell.length_b   1.000
_cell.length_c   1.000
_cell.angle_alpha   90.00
_cell.angle_beta   90.00
_cell.angle_gamma   90.00
#
_symmetry.space_group_name_H-M   'P 1'
#
loop_
_entity.id
_entity.type
_entity.pdbx_description
1 polymer ?
#
loop_
_entity_poly.entity_id
_entity_poly.type
_entity_poly.pdbx_seq_one_letter_code
_entity_poly.pdbx_strand_id
1 'polypeptide(L)'
;IHTNMPATIPPEIVKALAAGSPPPADLGPDEKRAYEQVAFFYKFGLGYANEMALRPQTLYGLVDSPAGLASWILDHDADSYALIARSFDGEPEGLTRDDILDNITLYWLTNTAISSARLYWEHRQTAKAGFFDAKGITIPVGVSANPSEIYTAPKSWTERAFPKLLH
;
A
#
# COMPACT_ATOMS: atom_id res chain seq x y z
N ILE A 1 -14.80 -7.10 -8.38
CA ILE A 1 -14.21 -5.86 -7.81
C ILE A 1 -12.76 -6.20 -7.52
N HIS A 2 -11.81 -5.43 -8.05
CA HIS A 2 -10.40 -5.58 -7.74
C HIS A 2 -10.03 -4.59 -6.63
N THR A 3 -9.30 -5.04 -5.63
CA THR A 3 -8.78 -4.19 -4.55
C THR A 3 -7.29 -4.39 -4.44
N ASN A 4 -6.54 -3.31 -4.30
CA ASN A 4 -5.13 -3.41 -3.96
C ASN A 4 -5.00 -3.82 -2.50
N MET A 5 -4.06 -4.73 -2.21
CA MET A 5 -3.78 -5.27 -0.88
C MET A 5 -5.00 -6.04 -0.30
N PRO A 6 -4.91 -7.36 -0.12
CA PRO A 6 -6.08 -8.21 0.09
C PRO A 6 -6.72 -8.09 1.49
N ALA A 7 -6.23 -7.21 2.37
CA ALA A 7 -6.74 -7.04 3.72
C ALA A 7 -6.86 -8.39 4.48
N THR A 8 -5.72 -9.06 4.69
CA THR A 8 -5.67 -10.43 5.24
C THR A 8 -5.09 -10.50 6.65
N ILE A 9 -4.63 -9.38 7.24
CA ILE A 9 -3.90 -9.43 8.50
C ILE A 9 -4.83 -9.87 9.64
N PRO A 10 -4.51 -10.96 10.36
CA PRO A 10 -5.31 -11.43 11.48
C PRO A 10 -5.32 -10.45 12.66
N PRO A 11 -6.41 -10.37 13.45
CA PRO A 11 -6.53 -9.43 14.57
C PRO A 11 -5.41 -9.51 15.62
N GLU A 12 -4.92 -10.71 15.90
CA GLU A 12 -3.80 -10.93 16.83
C GLU A 12 -2.48 -10.34 16.30
N ILE A 13 -2.27 -10.37 14.98
CA ILE A 13 -1.11 -9.78 14.32
C ILE A 13 -1.23 -8.27 14.29
N VAL A 14 -2.41 -7.73 13.98
CA VAL A 14 -2.68 -6.28 14.08
C VAL A 14 -2.36 -5.77 15.48
N LYS A 15 -2.81 -6.47 16.52
CA LYS A 15 -2.53 -6.11 17.92
C LYS A 15 -1.03 -6.14 18.25
N ALA A 16 -0.32 -7.17 17.78
CA ALA A 16 1.13 -7.27 18.00
C ALA A 16 1.90 -6.15 17.30
N LEU A 17 1.55 -5.84 16.04
CA LEU A 17 2.14 -4.74 15.28
C LEU A 17 1.89 -3.38 15.94
N ALA A 18 0.65 -3.13 16.38
CA ALA A 18 0.30 -1.88 17.07
C ALA A 18 1.04 -1.69 18.40
N ALA A 19 1.41 -2.80 19.07
CA ALA A 19 2.20 -2.77 20.28
C ALA A 19 3.72 -2.64 20.04
N GLY A 20 4.17 -2.69 18.78
CA GLY A 20 5.60 -2.73 18.44
C GLY A 20 6.31 -3.98 18.95
N SER A 21 5.57 -5.08 19.14
CA SER A 21 6.12 -6.35 19.61
C SER A 21 7.02 -7.01 18.55
N PRO A 22 7.90 -7.94 18.94
CA PRO A 22 8.53 -8.83 17.96
C PRO A 22 7.49 -9.76 17.31
N PRO A 23 7.80 -10.38 16.15
CA PRO A 23 6.96 -11.39 15.54
C PRO A 23 6.64 -12.52 16.54
N PRO A 24 5.38 -12.99 16.65
CA PRO A 24 5.05 -14.16 17.45
C PRO A 24 5.91 -15.37 17.08
N ALA A 25 6.32 -16.15 18.08
CA ALA A 25 7.30 -17.23 17.90
C ALA A 25 6.76 -18.43 17.11
N ASP A 26 5.45 -18.55 17.01
CA ASP A 26 4.72 -19.61 16.32
C ASP A 26 4.44 -19.29 14.83
N LEU A 27 4.82 -18.10 14.35
CA LEU A 27 4.66 -17.75 12.93
C LEU A 27 5.53 -18.62 12.02
N GLY A 28 4.92 -19.12 10.95
CA GLY A 28 5.65 -19.75 9.86
C GLY A 28 6.58 -18.76 9.12
N PRO A 29 7.51 -19.24 8.28
CA PRO A 29 8.46 -18.37 7.58
C PRO A 29 7.79 -17.24 6.77
N ASP A 30 6.72 -17.56 6.03
CA ASP A 30 6.01 -16.57 5.20
C ASP A 30 5.25 -15.55 6.06
N GLU A 31 4.63 -15.99 7.15
CA GLU A 31 3.91 -15.13 8.08
C GLU A 31 4.87 -14.18 8.83
N LYS A 32 6.04 -14.70 9.21
CA LYS A 32 7.09 -13.90 9.83
C LYS A 32 7.62 -12.84 8.86
N ARG A 33 7.86 -13.20 7.59
CA ARG A 33 8.25 -12.25 6.55
C ARG A 33 7.19 -11.16 6.37
N ALA A 34 5.92 -11.54 6.24
CA ALA A 34 4.84 -10.57 6.10
C ALA A 34 4.72 -9.66 7.34
N TYR A 35 4.89 -10.21 8.55
CA TYR A 35 4.94 -9.42 9.78
C TYR A 35 6.03 -8.35 9.71
N GLU A 36 7.25 -8.74 9.35
CA GLU A 36 8.40 -7.84 9.27
C GLU A 36 8.21 -6.76 8.20
N GLN A 37 7.64 -7.11 7.05
CA GLN A 37 7.28 -6.17 5.99
C GLN A 37 6.26 -5.12 6.47
N VAL A 38 5.17 -5.55 7.12
CA VAL A 38 4.17 -4.62 7.66
C VAL A 38 4.74 -3.76 8.78
N ALA A 39 5.57 -4.34 9.66
CA ALA A 39 6.23 -3.60 10.73
C ALA A 39 7.17 -2.51 10.18
N PHE A 40 7.93 -2.83 9.12
CA PHE A 40 8.76 -1.86 8.41
C PHE A 40 7.90 -0.74 7.80
N PHE A 41 6.83 -1.10 7.09
CA PHE A 41 5.93 -0.12 6.47
C PHE A 41 5.26 0.80 7.50
N TYR A 42 4.78 0.27 8.62
CA TYR A 42 4.20 1.10 9.69
C TYR A 42 5.22 2.04 10.34
N LYS A 43 6.49 1.65 10.37
CA LYS A 43 7.55 2.48 10.94
C LYS A 43 8.03 3.57 9.99
N PHE A 44 8.09 3.30 8.69
CA PHE A 44 8.77 4.18 7.72
C PHE A 44 7.91 4.62 6.52
N GLY A 45 6.91 3.84 6.12
CA GLY A 45 6.13 4.06 4.89
C GLY A 45 4.82 4.84 5.04
N LEU A 46 4.37 5.13 6.27
CA LEU A 46 3.08 5.81 6.50
C LEU A 46 3.08 7.33 6.28
N GLY A 47 4.21 7.95 5.95
CA GLY A 47 4.33 9.41 5.83
C GLY A 47 3.30 10.03 4.90
N TYR A 48 3.25 9.56 3.64
CA TYR A 48 2.31 10.05 2.63
C TYR A 48 0.85 9.83 3.06
N ALA A 49 0.54 8.63 3.59
CA ALA A 49 -0.80 8.24 4.00
C ALA A 49 -1.31 9.08 5.17
N ASN A 50 -0.44 9.41 6.14
CA ASN A 50 -0.77 10.24 7.27
C ASN A 50 -1.12 11.67 6.84
N GLU A 51 -0.31 12.28 5.96
CA GLU A 51 -0.60 13.63 5.47
C GLU A 51 -1.89 13.69 4.65
N MET A 52 -2.11 12.71 3.77
CA MET A 52 -3.34 12.61 2.97
C MET A 52 -4.57 12.31 3.85
N ALA A 53 -4.41 11.53 4.93
CA ALA A 53 -5.50 11.21 5.85
C ALA A 53 -5.84 12.34 6.82
N LEU A 54 -4.87 13.18 7.19
CA LEU A 54 -5.04 14.22 8.22
C LEU A 54 -5.20 15.62 7.64
N ARG A 55 -4.57 15.97 6.53
CA ARG A 55 -4.58 17.34 5.99
C ARG A 55 -4.47 17.34 4.45
N PRO A 56 -5.32 16.59 3.71
CA PRO A 56 -5.19 16.45 2.26
C PRO A 56 -5.24 17.81 1.53
N GLN A 57 -6.03 18.75 2.04
CA GLN A 57 -6.16 20.07 1.43
C GLN A 57 -4.89 20.93 1.52
N THR A 58 -4.00 20.65 2.48
CA THR A 58 -2.75 21.41 2.66
C THR A 58 -1.72 21.07 1.58
N LEU A 59 -1.90 19.95 0.86
CA LEU A 59 -1.02 19.47 -0.21
C LEU A 59 -1.12 20.29 -1.52
N TYR A 60 -1.48 21.58 -1.45
CA TYR A 60 -1.57 22.46 -2.63
C TYR A 60 -0.25 22.59 -3.40
N GLY A 61 0.89 22.37 -2.75
CA GLY A 61 2.18 22.31 -3.45
C GLY A 61 2.24 21.25 -4.55
N LEU A 62 1.46 20.16 -4.43
CA LEU A 62 1.39 19.10 -5.44
C LEU A 62 0.63 19.51 -6.71
N VAL A 63 -0.20 20.54 -6.65
CA VAL A 63 -0.95 21.04 -7.82
C VAL A 63 -0.37 22.34 -8.39
N ASP A 64 0.60 22.92 -7.68
CA ASP A 64 1.30 24.14 -8.10
C ASP A 64 2.68 23.83 -8.71
N SER A 65 3.28 22.68 -8.36
CA SER A 65 4.59 22.26 -8.85
C SER A 65 4.55 20.86 -9.48
N PRO A 66 4.80 20.72 -10.81
CA PRO A 66 4.85 19.40 -11.44
C PRO A 66 6.04 18.57 -10.93
N ALA A 67 7.15 19.22 -10.55
CA ALA A 67 8.27 18.54 -9.90
C ALA A 67 7.89 18.07 -8.48
N GLY A 68 7.11 18.86 -7.75
CA GLY A 68 6.55 18.47 -6.45
C GLY A 68 5.64 17.25 -6.57
N LEU A 69 4.71 17.26 -7.52
CA LEU A 69 3.85 16.11 -7.82
C LEU A 69 4.65 14.86 -8.18
N ALA A 70 5.61 15.01 -9.10
CA ALA A 70 6.45 13.90 -9.53
C ALA A 70 7.19 13.30 -8.33
N SER A 71 7.85 14.11 -7.50
CA SER A 71 8.55 13.61 -6.31
C SER A 71 7.64 12.85 -5.35
N TRP A 72 6.40 13.33 -5.16
CA TRP A 72 5.41 12.70 -4.28
C TRP A 72 4.93 11.34 -4.80
N ILE A 73 4.80 11.19 -6.13
CA ILE A 73 4.37 9.93 -6.76
C ILE A 73 5.52 8.92 -6.82
N LEU A 74 6.74 9.39 -7.14
CA LEU A 74 7.91 8.53 -7.30
C LEU A 74 8.36 7.91 -5.96
N ASP A 75 8.28 8.66 -4.86
CA ASP A 75 8.74 8.24 -3.52
C ASP A 75 7.63 7.56 -2.68
N HIS A 76 6.75 6.78 -3.31
CA HIS A 76 5.61 6.16 -2.62
C HIS A 76 6.05 5.13 -1.56
N ASP A 77 6.97 4.25 -1.93
CA ASP A 77 7.60 3.26 -1.06
C ASP A 77 8.98 2.85 -1.63
N ALA A 78 9.81 2.24 -0.79
CA ALA A 78 11.20 1.94 -1.14
C ALA A 78 11.37 0.97 -2.31
N ASP A 79 10.51 -0.05 -2.40
CA ASP A 79 10.61 -1.07 -3.45
C ASP A 79 10.10 -0.52 -4.78
N SER A 80 8.97 0.20 -4.76
CA SER A 80 8.44 0.92 -5.93
C SER A 80 9.44 1.96 -6.43
N TYR A 81 10.05 2.75 -5.55
CA TYR A 81 11.05 3.75 -5.93
C TYR A 81 12.27 3.09 -6.59
N ALA A 82 12.76 1.98 -6.01
CA ALA A 82 13.90 1.27 -6.58
C ALA A 82 13.59 0.69 -7.97
N LEU A 83 12.39 0.16 -8.19
CA LEU A 83 11.93 -0.31 -9.50
C LEU A 83 11.87 0.86 -10.49
N ILE A 84 11.22 1.95 -10.11
CA ILE A 84 11.08 3.16 -10.93
C ILE A 84 12.46 3.71 -11.30
N ALA A 85 13.40 3.82 -10.36
CA ALA A 85 14.76 4.29 -10.64
C ALA A 85 15.45 3.46 -11.73
N ARG A 86 15.35 2.11 -11.65
CA ARG A 86 15.90 1.22 -12.67
C ARG A 86 15.22 1.38 -14.03
N SER A 87 13.90 1.58 -14.07
CA SER A 87 13.18 1.92 -15.31
C SER A 87 13.69 3.23 -15.94
N PHE A 88 14.07 4.22 -15.13
CA PHE A 88 14.66 5.48 -15.62
C PHE A 88 16.09 5.31 -16.12
N ASP A 89 16.85 4.37 -15.55
CA ASP A 89 18.19 3.99 -16.01
C ASP A 89 18.17 3.10 -17.28
N GLY A 90 16.98 2.67 -17.72
CA GLY A 90 16.77 1.90 -18.95
C GLY A 90 16.76 0.38 -18.75
N GLU A 91 16.70 -0.09 -17.51
CA GLU A 91 16.57 -1.52 -17.19
C GLU A 91 15.14 -2.04 -17.46
N PRO A 92 14.98 -3.28 -17.95
CA PRO A 92 13.66 -3.84 -18.26
C PRO A 92 12.93 -4.34 -16.99
N GLU A 93 12.08 -3.48 -16.42
CA GLU A 93 11.30 -3.76 -15.18
C GLU A 93 9.79 -3.95 -15.43
N GLY A 94 9.37 -4.08 -16.68
CA GLY A 94 7.95 -4.19 -17.08
C GLY A 94 7.21 -2.85 -17.15
N LEU A 95 7.67 -1.82 -16.42
CA LEU A 95 7.32 -0.42 -16.65
C LEU A 95 8.48 0.32 -17.32
N THR A 96 8.15 1.15 -18.30
CA THR A 96 9.10 2.07 -18.92
C THR A 96 9.09 3.42 -18.22
N ARG A 97 10.12 4.23 -18.46
CA ARG A 97 10.13 5.64 -18.04
C ARG A 97 8.88 6.40 -18.49
N ASP A 98 8.43 6.14 -19.72
CA ASP A 98 7.30 6.87 -20.30
C ASP A 98 5.97 6.44 -19.64
N ASP A 99 5.81 5.15 -19.28
CA ASP A 99 4.64 4.69 -18.50
C ASP A 99 4.52 5.44 -17.15
N ILE A 100 5.65 5.68 -16.49
CA ILE A 100 5.71 6.38 -15.21
C ILE A 100 5.38 7.88 -15.39
N LEU A 101 5.95 8.50 -16.42
CA LEU A 101 5.67 9.91 -16.74
C LEU A 101 4.22 10.12 -17.18
N ASP A 102 3.62 9.16 -17.88
CA ASP A 102 2.21 9.21 -18.28
C ASP A 102 1.30 9.18 -17.06
N ASN A 103 1.58 8.35 -16.06
CA ASN A 103 0.83 8.34 -14.80
C ASN A 103 0.95 9.68 -14.05
N ILE A 104 2.16 10.25 -13.94
CA ILE A 104 2.36 11.56 -13.32
C ILE A 104 1.62 12.67 -14.10
N THR A 105 1.68 12.61 -15.42
CA THR A 105 1.02 13.56 -16.33
C THR A 105 -0.50 13.47 -16.21
N LEU A 106 -1.06 12.27 -16.02
CA LEU A 106 -2.49 12.08 -15.76
C LEU A 106 -2.91 12.84 -14.49
N TYR A 107 -2.19 12.69 -13.38
CA TYR A 107 -2.49 13.42 -12.15
C TYR A 107 -2.36 14.94 -12.32
N TRP A 108 -1.34 15.38 -13.05
CA TRP A 108 -1.07 16.79 -13.31
C TRP A 108 -2.19 17.44 -14.15
N LEU A 109 -2.46 16.89 -15.34
CA LEU A 109 -3.41 17.47 -16.29
C LEU A 109 -4.86 17.40 -15.81
N THR A 110 -5.19 16.44 -14.94
CA THR A 110 -6.52 16.35 -14.33
C THR A 110 -6.64 17.13 -13.04
N ASN A 111 -5.53 17.66 -12.50
CA ASN A 111 -5.48 18.37 -11.22
C ASN A 111 -6.05 17.55 -10.06
N THR A 112 -5.72 16.25 -10.02
CA THR A 112 -6.35 15.27 -9.10
C THR A 112 -5.48 14.84 -7.91
N ALA A 113 -4.31 15.45 -7.71
CA ALA A 113 -3.46 15.12 -6.55
C ALA A 113 -4.20 15.35 -5.21
N ILE A 114 -4.93 16.46 -5.07
CA ILE A 114 -5.67 16.76 -3.84
C ILE A 114 -6.96 15.92 -3.74
N SER A 115 -7.69 15.75 -4.85
CA SER A 115 -8.95 14.99 -4.82
C SER A 115 -8.71 13.52 -4.54
N SER A 116 -7.64 12.92 -5.08
CA SER A 116 -7.23 11.55 -4.76
C SER A 116 -6.79 11.41 -3.29
N ALA A 117 -6.10 12.41 -2.73
CA ALA A 117 -5.74 12.43 -1.31
C ALA A 117 -6.94 12.39 -0.36
N ARG A 118 -8.08 12.95 -0.75
CA ARG A 118 -9.29 12.93 0.09
C ARG A 118 -9.84 11.52 0.31
N LEU A 119 -9.51 10.53 -0.53
CA LEU A 119 -9.86 9.13 -0.28
C LEU A 119 -9.24 8.62 1.05
N TYR A 120 -8.03 9.07 1.39
CA TYR A 120 -7.39 8.72 2.65
C TYR A 120 -8.08 9.38 3.84
N TRP A 121 -8.47 10.65 3.69
CA TRP A 121 -9.26 11.36 4.69
C TRP A 121 -10.61 10.66 4.92
N GLU A 122 -11.36 10.37 3.85
CA GLU A 122 -12.65 9.68 3.93
C GLU A 122 -12.52 8.31 4.58
N HIS A 123 -11.52 7.52 4.18
CA HIS A 123 -11.21 6.26 4.84
C HIS A 123 -10.95 6.46 6.34
N ARG A 124 -10.14 7.45 6.71
CA ARG A 124 -9.83 7.75 8.12
C ARG A 124 -11.06 8.14 8.95
N GLN A 125 -12.06 8.77 8.34
CA GLN A 125 -13.32 9.17 8.99
C GLN A 125 -14.32 8.02 9.11
N THR A 126 -14.34 7.10 8.13
CA THR A 126 -15.43 6.12 7.97
C THR A 126 -15.04 4.68 8.26
N ALA A 127 -13.75 4.34 8.16
CA ALA A 127 -13.28 2.98 8.32
C ALA A 127 -13.41 2.51 9.77
N LYS A 128 -13.88 1.27 9.93
CA LYS A 128 -14.02 0.59 11.23
C LYS A 128 -12.86 -0.32 11.57
N ALA A 129 -11.92 -0.50 10.63
CA ALA A 129 -10.76 -1.36 10.74
C ALA A 129 -9.59 -0.72 9.97
N GLY A 130 -8.38 -1.18 10.24
CA GLY A 130 -7.18 -0.80 9.51
C GLY A 130 -7.26 -1.18 8.02
N PHE A 131 -6.36 -0.60 7.23
CA PHE A 131 -6.34 -0.81 5.78
C PHE A 131 -6.07 -2.28 5.42
N PHE A 132 -5.21 -2.94 6.20
CA PHE A 132 -4.76 -4.32 5.99
C PHE A 132 -5.51 -5.37 6.81
N ASP A 133 -6.37 -4.95 7.74
CA ASP A 133 -7.07 -5.84 8.66
C ASP A 133 -8.06 -6.74 7.91
N ALA A 134 -8.17 -8.01 8.33
CA ALA A 134 -9.19 -8.93 7.82
C ALA A 134 -10.62 -8.37 7.96
N LYS A 135 -11.37 -8.32 6.85
CA LYS A 135 -12.71 -7.68 6.78
C LYS A 135 -13.90 -8.65 6.79
N GLY A 136 -13.67 -9.95 6.95
CA GLY A 136 -14.74 -10.96 7.01
C GLY A 136 -15.51 -11.12 5.70
N ILE A 137 -14.82 -11.04 4.56
CA ILE A 137 -15.42 -11.16 3.22
C ILE A 137 -15.78 -12.62 2.94
N THR A 138 -17.03 -12.88 2.55
CA THR A 138 -17.58 -14.25 2.36
C THR A 138 -17.98 -14.60 0.92
N ILE A 139 -17.75 -13.68 -0.02
CA ILE A 139 -17.89 -13.93 -1.45
C ILE A 139 -16.62 -14.61 -2.01
N PRO A 140 -16.66 -15.24 -3.19
CA PRO A 140 -15.45 -15.77 -3.82
C PRO A 140 -14.40 -14.69 -4.07
N VAL A 141 -13.14 -14.97 -3.73
CA VAL A 141 -12.00 -14.05 -3.86
C VAL A 141 -10.82 -14.79 -4.48
N GLY A 142 -10.08 -14.13 -5.37
CA GLY A 142 -8.74 -14.56 -5.78
C GLY A 142 -7.71 -13.56 -5.26
N VAL A 143 -6.55 -14.05 -4.84
CA VAL A 143 -5.44 -13.25 -4.32
C VAL A 143 -4.16 -13.56 -5.08
N SER A 144 -3.57 -12.52 -5.68
CA SER A 144 -2.21 -12.57 -6.20
C SER A 144 -1.29 -11.92 -5.17
N ALA A 145 -0.20 -12.60 -4.79
CA ALA A 145 0.79 -12.08 -3.86
C ALA A 145 2.12 -11.88 -4.59
N ASN A 146 2.60 -10.64 -4.65
CA ASN A 146 3.85 -10.30 -5.34
C ASN A 146 5.01 -10.12 -4.35
N PRO A 147 6.25 -10.51 -4.70
CA PRO A 147 7.38 -10.47 -3.77
C PRO A 147 7.74 -9.07 -3.24
N SER A 148 7.44 -8.02 -4.01
CA SER A 148 7.76 -6.61 -3.73
C SER A 148 6.54 -5.78 -3.35
N GLU A 149 5.46 -6.42 -2.90
CA GLU A 149 4.33 -5.71 -2.29
C GLU A 149 4.67 -5.22 -0.89
N ILE A 150 3.93 -4.20 -0.40
CA ILE A 150 4.02 -3.70 0.98
C ILE A 150 4.04 -4.83 2.00
N TYR A 151 3.27 -5.89 1.77
CA TYR A 151 3.48 -7.18 2.38
C TYR A 151 3.00 -8.28 1.42
N THR A 152 3.76 -9.37 1.34
CA THR A 152 3.34 -10.54 0.56
C THR A 152 2.37 -11.34 1.42
N ALA A 153 1.08 -11.30 1.10
CA ALA A 153 0.03 -11.93 1.90
C ALA A 153 0.26 -13.45 2.05
N PRO A 154 0.54 -13.96 3.26
CA PRO A 154 0.74 -15.39 3.48
C PRO A 154 -0.52 -16.17 3.15
N LYS A 155 -0.37 -17.35 2.54
CA LYS A 155 -1.51 -18.21 2.20
C LYS A 155 -2.38 -18.53 3.42
N SER A 156 -1.76 -18.80 4.58
CA SER A 156 -2.46 -19.07 5.84
C SER A 156 -3.34 -17.90 6.30
N TRP A 157 -2.86 -16.66 6.19
CA TRP A 157 -3.65 -15.47 6.53
C TRP A 157 -4.78 -15.25 5.52
N THR A 158 -4.49 -15.45 4.25
CA THR A 158 -5.45 -15.32 3.15
C THR A 158 -6.60 -16.32 3.26
N GLU A 159 -6.33 -17.59 3.52
CA GLU A 159 -7.35 -18.63 3.73
C GLU A 159 -8.22 -18.35 4.96
N ARG A 160 -7.63 -17.79 6.03
CA ARG A 160 -8.39 -17.36 7.22
C ARG A 160 -9.28 -16.16 6.93
N ALA A 161 -8.81 -15.21 6.13
CA ALA A 161 -9.56 -14.00 5.78
C ALA A 161 -10.69 -14.26 4.76
N PHE A 162 -10.52 -15.27 3.89
CA PHE A 162 -11.43 -15.57 2.78
C PHE A 162 -11.86 -17.05 2.76
N PRO A 163 -13.03 -17.38 3.33
CA PRO A 163 -13.54 -18.75 3.35
C PRO A 163 -13.84 -19.35 1.97
N LYS A 164 -13.90 -18.52 0.91
CA LYS A 164 -14.14 -18.92 -0.48
C LYS A 164 -13.00 -18.48 -1.40
N LEU A 165 -11.75 -18.70 -0.98
CA LEU A 165 -10.57 -18.44 -1.79
C LEU A 165 -10.56 -19.34 -3.04
N LEU A 166 -10.41 -18.75 -4.22
CA LEU A 166 -10.34 -19.45 -5.50
C LEU A 166 -8.90 -19.77 -5.89
N HIS A 167 -8.02 -18.77 -5.80
CA HIS A 167 -6.60 -18.80 -6.14
C HIS A 167 -5.84 -17.88 -5.19
#